data_AF-A0A916XDA4-F1
#
_entry.id   AF-A0A916XDA4-F1
#
_cell.length_a   1.000
_cell.length_b   1.000
_cell.length_c   1.000
_cell.angle_alpha   90.00
_cell.angle_beta   90.00
_cell.angle_gamma   90.00
#
_symmetry.space_group_name_H-M   'P 1'
#
loop_
_entity.id
_entity.type
_entity.pdbx_description
1 polymer ?
#
loop_
_entity_poly.entity_id
_entity_poly.type
_entity_poly.pdbx_seq_one_letter_code
_entity_poly.pdbx_strand_id
1 'polypeptide(L)'
;MDTSSYSQFLQAKETGRKAEATSALNVFISSFSSLQEREEWARDYLENEYSGHKVRHEIYQEIIFPVLVEGYRNSNAWCIKWLARTMQNLYQSKMLWEQVDGKTELQLLELLYSLCPESDETRMDLLQRKINWFRFSEHEWPAGILYGMHGASDEQCNKILKEVAQAHRLDKEGHYLQYLNQFEEKVREYLKRLSEK
;
A
#
# COMPACT_ATOMS: atom_id res chain seq x y z
N MET A 1 3.16 -9.42 26.73
CA MET A 1 1.90 -9.53 25.95
C MET A 1 0.91 -10.54 26.56
N ASP A 2 -0.34 -10.12 26.79
CA ASP A 2 -1.46 -10.96 27.26
C ASP A 2 -2.37 -11.42 26.10
N THR A 3 -2.09 -12.61 25.55
CA THR A 3 -2.86 -13.19 24.44
C THR A 3 -4.26 -13.68 24.84
N SER A 4 -4.53 -13.87 26.13
CA SER A 4 -5.86 -14.22 26.63
C SER A 4 -6.83 -13.06 26.40
N SER A 5 -6.39 -11.84 26.69
CA SER A 5 -7.18 -10.63 26.45
C SER A 5 -7.48 -10.41 24.96
N TYR A 6 -6.56 -10.79 24.06
CA TYR A 6 -6.82 -10.77 22.61
C TYR A 6 -7.90 -11.77 22.21
N SER A 7 -7.84 -13.00 22.73
CA SER A 7 -8.85 -14.03 22.48
C SER A 7 -10.23 -13.62 22.99
N GLN A 8 -10.29 -13.01 24.17
CA GLN A 8 -11.53 -12.45 24.73
C GLN A 8 -12.08 -11.33 23.85
N PHE A 9 -11.21 -10.46 23.32
CA PHE A 9 -11.61 -9.44 22.35
C PHE A 9 -12.25 -10.07 21.10
N LEU A 10 -11.62 -11.09 20.50
CA LEU A 10 -12.17 -11.78 19.32
C LEU A 10 -13.55 -12.40 19.61
N GLN A 11 -13.68 -13.13 20.71
CA GLN A 11 -14.94 -13.74 21.11
C GLN A 11 -16.05 -12.71 21.40
N ALA A 12 -15.72 -11.62 22.10
CA ALA A 12 -16.67 -10.55 22.40
C ALA A 12 -17.10 -9.81 21.12
N LYS A 13 -16.19 -9.65 20.15
CA LYS A 13 -16.48 -9.07 18.83
C LYS A 13 -17.44 -9.96 18.03
N GLU A 14 -17.20 -11.26 17.97
CA GLU A 14 -18.08 -12.22 17.28
C GLU A 14 -19.49 -12.27 17.88
N THR A 15 -19.58 -12.17 19.21
CA THR A 15 -20.86 -12.19 19.95
C THR A 15 -21.53 -10.82 20.07
N GLY A 16 -20.98 -9.77 19.45
CA GLY A 16 -21.57 -8.42 19.44
C GLY A 16 -21.48 -7.66 20.77
N ARG A 17 -20.71 -8.14 21.75
CA ARG A 17 -20.52 -7.52 23.07
C ARG A 17 -19.50 -6.38 23.02
N LYS A 18 -19.93 -5.23 22.50
CA LYS A 18 -19.05 -4.08 22.19
C LYS A 18 -18.23 -3.56 23.39
N ALA A 19 -18.84 -3.40 24.56
CA ALA A 19 -18.15 -2.86 25.74
C ALA A 19 -17.04 -3.80 26.22
N GLU A 20 -17.33 -5.10 26.28
CA GLU A 20 -16.36 -6.14 26.63
C GLU A 20 -15.24 -6.22 25.60
N ALA A 21 -15.57 -6.19 24.30
CA ALA A 21 -14.58 -6.21 23.23
C ALA A 21 -13.62 -5.01 23.31
N THR A 22 -14.13 -3.82 23.63
CA THR A 22 -13.29 -2.62 23.81
C THR A 22 -12.44 -2.73 25.07
N SER A 23 -13.01 -3.20 26.18
CA SER A 23 -12.25 -3.36 27.43
C SER A 23 -11.12 -4.39 27.28
N ALA A 24 -11.40 -5.55 26.69
CA ALA A 24 -10.41 -6.59 26.45
C ALA A 24 -9.31 -6.12 25.48
N LEU A 25 -9.67 -5.37 24.44
CA LEU A 25 -8.68 -4.79 23.53
C LEU A 25 -7.76 -3.79 24.23
N ASN A 26 -8.30 -2.92 25.09
CA ASN A 26 -7.47 -1.97 25.84
C ASN A 26 -6.47 -2.70 26.75
N VAL A 27 -6.92 -3.76 27.45
CA VAL A 27 -6.03 -4.60 28.27
C VAL A 27 -4.95 -5.24 27.40
N PHE A 28 -5.32 -5.78 26.24
CA PHE A 28 -4.37 -6.36 25.30
C PHE A 28 -3.32 -5.34 24.85
N ILE A 29 -3.72 -4.16 24.40
CA ILE A 29 -2.80 -3.09 23.95
C ILE A 29 -1.87 -2.65 25.09
N SER A 30 -2.41 -2.46 26.30
CA SER A 30 -1.62 -2.08 27.47
C SER A 30 -0.69 -3.19 28.00
N SER A 31 -0.85 -4.43 27.54
CA SER A 31 -0.04 -5.58 27.99
C SER A 31 1.34 -5.67 27.30
N PHE A 32 1.57 -4.87 26.25
CA PHE A 32 2.85 -4.84 25.55
C PHE A 32 3.86 -3.99 26.31
N SER A 33 4.98 -4.59 26.69
CA SER A 33 6.01 -3.92 27.49
C SER A 33 7.09 -3.22 26.67
N SER A 34 7.25 -3.61 25.40
CA SER A 34 8.36 -3.17 24.55
C SER A 34 7.97 -3.15 23.07
N LEU A 35 8.79 -2.48 22.25
CA LEU A 35 8.65 -2.52 20.79
C LEU A 35 8.91 -3.91 20.23
N GLN A 36 9.82 -4.68 20.84
CA GLN A 36 10.13 -6.04 20.43
C GLN A 36 8.91 -6.97 20.58
N GLU A 37 8.21 -6.92 21.73
CA GLU A 37 6.98 -7.70 21.90
C GLU A 37 5.91 -7.31 20.86
N ARG A 38 5.81 -6.02 20.52
CA ARG A 38 4.89 -5.56 19.47
C ARG A 38 5.30 -6.08 18.11
N GLU A 39 6.60 -6.12 17.81
CA GLU A 39 7.12 -6.64 16.55
C GLU A 39 6.83 -8.13 16.40
N GLU A 40 7.11 -8.94 17.43
CA GLU A 40 6.83 -10.38 17.42
C GLU A 40 5.35 -10.66 17.12
N TRP A 41 4.44 -9.95 17.80
CA TRP A 41 3.01 -10.11 17.55
C TRP A 41 2.57 -9.55 16.20
N ALA A 42 3.06 -8.37 15.81
CA ALA A 42 2.69 -7.76 14.52
C ALA A 42 3.14 -8.63 13.34
N ARG A 43 4.29 -9.30 13.46
CA ARG A 43 4.76 -10.27 12.46
C ARG A 43 3.80 -11.42 12.30
N ASP A 44 3.47 -12.10 13.39
CA ASP A 44 2.53 -13.22 13.38
C ASP A 44 1.16 -12.82 12.84
N TYR A 45 0.60 -11.72 13.35
CA TYR A 45 -0.71 -11.22 12.92
C TYR A 45 -0.73 -10.86 11.43
N LEU A 46 0.27 -10.14 10.93
CA LEU A 46 0.31 -9.72 9.54
C LEU A 46 0.55 -10.89 8.59
N GLU A 47 1.40 -11.85 8.95
CA GLU A 47 1.70 -12.99 8.07
C GLU A 47 0.60 -14.06 8.07
N ASN A 48 -0.07 -14.27 9.21
CA ASN A 48 -0.96 -15.42 9.38
C ASN A 48 -2.45 -15.06 9.52
N GLU A 49 -2.79 -13.88 10.03
CA GLU A 49 -4.19 -13.50 10.31
C GLU A 49 -4.73 -12.38 9.39
N TYR A 50 -3.86 -11.58 8.80
CA TYR A 50 -4.27 -10.44 7.99
C TYR A 50 -4.94 -10.89 6.68
N SER A 51 -6.20 -10.50 6.50
CA SER A 51 -7.04 -10.90 5.36
C SER A 51 -7.03 -9.93 4.18
N GLY A 52 -6.14 -8.92 4.18
CA GLY A 52 -6.15 -7.86 3.15
C GLY A 52 -7.14 -6.71 3.44
N HIS A 53 -8.01 -6.87 4.44
CA HIS A 53 -8.91 -5.81 4.90
C HIS A 53 -8.24 -4.88 5.89
N LYS A 54 -8.78 -3.65 6.01
CA LYS A 54 -8.30 -2.65 6.97
C LYS A 54 -8.21 -3.23 8.39
N VAL A 55 -7.04 -3.10 9.01
CA VAL A 55 -6.85 -3.48 10.42
C VAL A 55 -7.64 -2.54 11.32
N ARG A 56 -8.17 -3.05 12.43
CA ARG A 56 -8.83 -2.22 13.45
C ARG A 56 -7.89 -1.10 13.91
N HIS A 57 -8.40 0.12 14.01
CA HIS A 57 -7.57 1.32 14.14
C HIS A 57 -6.69 1.33 15.40
N GLU A 58 -7.20 0.87 16.55
CA GLU A 58 -6.44 0.82 17.80
C GLU A 58 -5.27 -0.18 17.70
N ILE A 59 -5.50 -1.36 17.12
CA ILE A 59 -4.45 -2.37 16.88
C ILE A 59 -3.39 -1.79 15.93
N TYR A 60 -3.84 -1.17 14.83
CA TYR A 60 -2.93 -0.62 13.85
C TYR A 60 -2.09 0.50 14.45
N GLN A 61 -2.70 1.46 15.14
CA GLN A 61 -2.01 2.65 15.63
C GLN A 61 -1.08 2.35 16.81
N GLU A 62 -1.50 1.51 17.76
CA GLU A 62 -0.79 1.33 19.02
C GLU A 62 0.22 0.17 19.00
N ILE A 63 0.03 -0.80 18.10
CA ILE A 63 0.86 -2.01 18.03
C ILE A 63 1.63 -2.09 16.72
N ILE A 64 0.92 -2.13 15.58
CA ILE A 64 1.54 -2.44 14.27
C ILE A 64 2.35 -1.26 13.75
N PHE A 65 1.74 -0.07 13.66
CA PHE A 65 2.35 1.10 13.04
C PHE A 65 3.68 1.53 13.70
N PRO A 66 3.83 1.52 15.04
CA PRO A 66 5.10 1.83 15.68
C PRO A 66 6.25 0.91 15.25
N VAL A 67 5.97 -0.38 15.04
CA VAL A 67 6.96 -1.34 14.52
C VAL A 67 7.30 -1.02 13.07
N LEU A 68 6.27 -0.81 12.25
CA LEU A 68 6.44 -0.56 10.82
C LEU A 68 7.19 0.75 10.53
N VAL A 69 6.90 1.82 11.27
CA VAL A 69 7.57 3.12 11.09
C VAL A 69 9.02 3.08 11.55
N GLU A 70 9.32 2.35 12.63
CA GLU A 70 10.69 2.17 13.09
C GLU A 70 11.50 1.38 12.07
N GLY A 71 10.95 0.28 11.54
CA GLY A 71 11.61 -0.45 10.47
C GLY A 71 11.73 0.33 9.17
N TYR A 72 10.75 1.17 8.82
CA TYR A 72 10.84 2.07 7.66
C TYR A 72 12.04 3.03 7.76
N ARG A 73 12.24 3.66 8.92
CA ARG A 73 13.39 4.54 9.18
C ARG A 73 14.72 3.79 9.04
N ASN A 74 14.73 2.49 9.34
CA ASN A 74 15.88 1.61 9.23
C ASN A 74 15.97 0.86 7.88
N SER A 75 15.20 1.25 6.87
CA SER A 75 15.17 0.61 5.53
C SER A 75 14.87 -0.90 5.57
N ASN A 76 14.06 -1.34 6.53
CA ASN A 76 13.67 -2.74 6.67
C ASN A 76 12.61 -3.11 5.62
N ALA A 77 12.97 -4.01 4.70
CA ALA A 77 12.10 -4.43 3.60
C ALA A 77 10.75 -5.01 4.07
N TRP A 78 10.74 -5.80 5.15
CA TRP A 78 9.51 -6.37 5.69
C TRP A 78 8.55 -5.28 6.19
N CYS A 79 9.08 -4.27 6.88
CA CYS A 79 8.26 -3.15 7.35
C CYS A 79 7.70 -2.31 6.19
N ILE A 80 8.52 -2.04 5.18
CA ILE A 80 8.10 -1.27 3.99
C ILE A 80 7.01 -2.03 3.21
N LYS A 81 7.19 -3.35 3.04
CA LYS A 81 6.18 -4.23 2.44
C LYS A 81 4.84 -4.10 3.15
N TRP A 82 4.85 -4.17 4.48
CA TRP A 82 3.62 -4.09 5.25
C TRP A 82 3.00 -2.70 5.28
N LEU A 83 3.80 -1.62 5.33
CA LEU A 83 3.28 -0.26 5.16
C LEU A 83 2.54 -0.08 3.83
N ALA A 84 3.09 -0.63 2.73
CA ALA A 84 2.44 -0.60 1.43
C ALA A 84 1.12 -1.37 1.45
N ARG A 85 1.12 -2.59 2.00
CA ARG A 85 -0.09 -3.45 2.05
C ARG A 85 -1.18 -2.89 2.96
N THR A 86 -0.83 -2.18 4.02
CA THR A 86 -1.78 -1.57 4.96
C THR A 86 -2.03 -0.09 4.69
N MET A 87 -1.78 0.41 3.47
CA MET A 87 -1.90 1.84 3.14
C MET A 87 -3.31 2.42 3.44
N GLN A 88 -4.37 1.60 3.35
CA GLN A 88 -5.73 2.02 3.72
C GLN A 88 -5.85 2.49 5.18
N ASN A 89 -5.04 1.92 6.08
CA ASN A 89 -4.96 2.37 7.47
C ASN A 89 -4.29 3.75 7.57
N LEU A 90 -3.29 4.03 6.74
CA LEU A 90 -2.56 5.31 6.75
C LEU A 90 -3.38 6.45 6.17
N TYR A 91 -4.12 6.23 5.07
CA TYR A 91 -4.93 7.28 4.44
C TYR A 91 -6.01 7.86 5.36
N GLN A 92 -6.41 7.14 6.41
CA GLN A 92 -7.39 7.62 7.39
C GLN A 92 -6.77 8.44 8.52
N SER A 93 -5.44 8.51 8.61
CA SER A 93 -4.75 9.30 9.61
C SER A 93 -3.59 10.05 8.98
N LYS A 94 -3.84 11.34 8.67
CA LYS A 94 -2.81 12.25 8.13
C LYS A 94 -1.55 12.26 9.00
N MET A 95 -1.71 12.24 10.31
CA MET A 95 -0.60 12.21 11.28
C MET A 95 0.28 10.95 11.14
N LEU A 96 -0.31 9.78 10.87
CA LEU A 96 0.48 8.56 10.63
C LEU A 96 1.14 8.62 9.26
N TRP A 97 0.44 9.14 8.26
CA TRP A 97 0.97 9.25 6.90
C TRP A 97 2.18 10.20 6.80
N GLU A 98 2.17 11.28 7.57
CA GLU A 98 3.31 12.22 7.67
C GLU A 98 4.58 11.54 8.23
N GLN A 99 4.45 10.52 9.09
CA GLN A 99 5.61 9.81 9.65
C GLN A 99 6.29 8.85 8.66
N VAL A 100 5.68 8.63 7.48
CA VAL A 100 6.27 7.90 6.35
C VAL A 100 6.47 8.85 5.16
N ASP A 101 6.79 10.11 5.45
CA ASP A 101 7.09 11.17 4.48
C ASP A 101 5.97 11.44 3.46
N GLY A 102 4.72 11.11 3.81
CA GLY A 102 3.59 11.21 2.90
C GLY A 102 3.72 10.29 1.67
N LYS A 103 4.51 9.21 1.74
CA LYS A 103 4.67 8.29 0.62
C LYS A 103 3.36 7.58 0.31
N THR A 104 3.03 7.53 -0.97
CA THR A 104 1.95 6.71 -1.50
C THR A 104 2.33 5.23 -1.49
N GLU A 105 1.34 4.35 -1.59
CA GLU A 105 1.55 2.91 -1.77
C GLU A 105 2.53 2.60 -2.92
N LEU A 106 2.37 3.27 -4.07
CA LEU A 106 3.25 3.08 -5.22
C LEU A 106 4.70 3.43 -4.88
N GLN A 107 4.93 4.55 -4.19
CA GLN A 107 6.27 4.97 -3.78
C GLN A 107 6.90 4.04 -2.74
N LEU A 108 6.09 3.44 -1.86
CA LEU A 108 6.57 2.43 -0.91
C LEU A 108 6.96 1.13 -1.62
N LEU A 109 6.21 0.71 -2.63
CA LEU A 109 6.54 -0.46 -3.46
C LEU A 109 7.80 -0.22 -4.32
N GLU A 110 7.98 1.00 -4.84
CA GLU A 110 9.22 1.39 -5.54
C GLU A 110 10.43 1.35 -4.62
N LEU A 111 10.28 1.87 -3.40
CA LEU A 111 11.32 1.78 -2.37
C LEU A 111 11.62 0.31 -2.03
N LEU A 112 10.60 -0.51 -1.81
CA LEU A 112 10.77 -1.94 -1.56
C LEU A 112 11.52 -2.64 -2.69
N TYR A 113 11.14 -2.35 -3.94
CA TYR A 113 11.82 -2.91 -5.12
C TYR A 113 13.28 -2.48 -5.21
N SER A 114 13.60 -1.24 -4.83
CA SER A 114 15.00 -0.77 -4.79
C SER A 114 15.85 -1.49 -3.73
N LEU A 115 15.23 -1.97 -2.65
CA LEU A 115 15.90 -2.73 -1.59
C LEU A 115 16.00 -4.23 -1.92
N CYS A 116 15.05 -4.76 -2.68
CA CYS A 116 14.95 -6.19 -3.00
C CYS A 116 14.66 -6.41 -4.50
N PRO A 117 15.56 -6.02 -5.42
CA PRO A 117 15.28 -6.05 -6.86
C PRO A 117 15.14 -7.46 -7.46
N GLU A 118 15.72 -8.46 -6.79
CA GLU A 118 15.66 -9.88 -7.16
C GLU A 118 14.39 -10.59 -6.66
N SER A 119 13.59 -9.93 -5.82
CA SER A 119 12.33 -10.49 -5.31
C SER A 119 11.25 -10.42 -6.38
N ASP A 120 10.90 -11.58 -6.95
CA ASP A 120 9.80 -11.66 -7.92
C ASP A 120 8.45 -11.26 -7.31
N GLU A 121 8.20 -11.56 -6.03
CA GLU A 121 7.00 -11.09 -5.33
C GLU A 121 6.93 -9.56 -5.34
N THR A 122 8.02 -8.89 -4.97
CA THR A 122 8.10 -7.42 -4.92
C THR A 122 7.95 -6.81 -6.32
N ARG A 123 8.60 -7.41 -7.32
CA ARG A 123 8.49 -7.00 -8.73
C ARG A 123 7.05 -7.08 -9.21
N MET A 124 6.36 -8.19 -8.92
CA MET A 124 4.97 -8.42 -9.30
C MET A 124 4.00 -7.50 -8.58
N ASP A 125 4.18 -7.29 -7.28
CA ASP A 125 3.38 -6.33 -6.49
C ASP A 125 3.49 -4.92 -7.09
N LEU A 126 4.71 -4.46 -7.41
CA LEU A 126 4.94 -3.15 -8.04
C LEU A 126 4.33 -3.07 -9.46
N LEU A 127 4.53 -4.09 -10.30
CA LEU A 127 3.96 -4.14 -11.63
C LEU A 127 2.43 -4.06 -11.57
N GLN A 128 1.80 -4.92 -10.77
CA GLN A 128 0.35 -4.96 -10.63
C GLN A 128 -0.20 -3.62 -10.14
N ARG A 129 0.52 -2.94 -9.23
CA ARG A 129 0.12 -1.60 -8.78
C ARG A 129 0.17 -0.56 -9.89
N LYS A 130 1.22 -0.57 -10.72
CA LYS A 130 1.35 0.32 -11.89
C LYS A 130 0.25 0.03 -12.92
N ILE A 131 -0.02 -1.24 -13.23
CA ILE A 131 -1.14 -1.62 -14.13
C ILE A 131 -2.47 -1.07 -13.62
N ASN A 132 -2.76 -1.21 -12.32
CA ASN A 132 -3.99 -0.67 -11.75
C ASN A 132 -4.05 0.86 -11.84
N TRP A 133 -2.93 1.55 -11.66
CA TRP A 133 -2.86 3.00 -11.84
C TRP A 133 -3.08 3.39 -13.30
N PHE A 134 -2.50 2.68 -14.27
CA PHE A 134 -2.75 2.93 -15.70
C PHE A 134 -4.21 2.74 -16.07
N ARG A 135 -4.87 1.68 -15.58
CA ARG A 135 -6.29 1.41 -15.82
C ARG A 135 -7.17 2.54 -15.29
N PHE A 136 -6.82 3.07 -14.12
CA PHE A 136 -7.47 4.27 -13.58
C PHE A 136 -7.20 5.49 -14.47
N SER A 137 -5.96 5.69 -14.93
CA SER A 137 -5.59 6.80 -15.81
C SER A 137 -6.32 6.79 -17.15
N GLU A 138 -6.60 5.64 -17.77
CA GLU A 138 -7.37 5.58 -19.01
C GLU A 138 -8.89 5.50 -18.82
N HIS A 139 -9.40 5.68 -17.60
CA HIS A 139 -10.83 5.51 -17.32
C HIS A 139 -11.74 6.42 -18.16
N GLU A 140 -11.26 7.62 -18.50
CA GLU A 140 -11.99 8.59 -19.32
C GLU A 140 -11.61 8.54 -20.81
N TRP A 141 -10.86 7.53 -21.25
CA TRP A 141 -10.50 7.39 -22.65
C TRP A 141 -11.75 7.21 -23.53
N PRO A 142 -11.90 7.89 -24.69
CA PRO A 142 -10.91 8.76 -25.35
C PRO A 142 -10.98 10.24 -24.94
N ALA A 143 -11.89 10.66 -24.07
CA ALA A 143 -12.05 12.05 -23.68
C ALA A 143 -10.80 12.63 -23.00
N GLY A 144 -10.09 11.81 -22.21
CA GLY A 144 -8.81 12.19 -21.62
C GLY A 144 -8.03 11.04 -21.01
N ILE A 145 -6.83 11.37 -20.54
CA ILE A 145 -6.03 10.54 -19.63
C ILE A 145 -6.00 11.24 -18.28
N LEU A 146 -6.33 10.54 -17.20
CA LEU A 146 -6.35 11.07 -15.85
C LEU A 146 -4.98 11.01 -15.18
N TYR A 147 -4.67 12.07 -14.44
CA TYR A 147 -3.59 12.14 -13.46
C TYR A 147 -4.16 12.64 -12.12
N GLY A 148 -4.46 11.71 -11.22
CA GLY A 148 -5.27 12.01 -10.04
C GLY A 148 -6.73 12.26 -10.43
N MET A 149 -7.30 13.38 -10.00
CA MET A 149 -8.72 13.71 -10.26
C MET A 149 -8.92 14.63 -11.48
N HIS A 150 -7.88 14.85 -12.27
CA HIS A 150 -7.90 15.79 -13.39
C HIS A 150 -7.29 15.16 -14.64
N GLY A 151 -7.63 15.72 -15.81
CA GLY A 151 -6.94 15.40 -17.05
C GLY A 151 -5.45 15.73 -16.95
N ALA A 152 -4.61 14.83 -17.44
CA ALA A 152 -3.17 14.96 -17.41
C ALA A 152 -2.71 16.14 -18.27
N SER A 153 -1.73 16.91 -17.79
CA SER A 153 -0.97 17.88 -18.58
C SER A 153 0.12 17.20 -19.44
N ASP A 154 0.78 17.95 -20.32
CA ASP A 154 1.90 17.44 -21.13
C ASP A 154 3.03 16.86 -20.26
N GLU A 155 3.40 17.54 -19.18
CA GLU A 155 4.41 17.05 -18.24
C GLU A 155 3.97 15.76 -17.55
N GLN A 156 2.68 15.66 -17.18
CA GLN A 156 2.12 14.47 -16.55
C GLN A 156 2.02 13.30 -17.52
N CYS A 157 1.69 13.53 -18.79
CA CYS A 157 1.72 12.51 -19.84
C CYS A 157 3.15 11.96 -20.01
N ASN A 158 4.16 12.84 -20.04
CA ASN A 158 5.55 12.41 -20.10
C ASN A 158 5.98 11.61 -18.86
N LYS A 159 5.46 11.93 -17.67
CA LYS A 159 5.66 11.10 -16.47
C LYS A 159 5.02 9.72 -16.65
N ILE A 160 3.75 9.67 -17.06
CA ILE A 160 3.05 8.39 -17.33
C ILE A 160 3.84 7.53 -18.33
N LEU A 161 4.36 8.10 -19.42
CA LEU A 161 5.16 7.35 -20.40
C LEU A 161 6.45 6.75 -19.81
N LYS A 162 7.13 7.47 -18.89
CA LYS A 162 8.29 6.92 -18.17
C LYS A 162 7.90 5.74 -17.28
N GLU A 163 6.75 5.84 -16.63
CA GLU A 163 6.20 4.78 -15.78
C GLU A 163 5.80 3.55 -16.60
N VAL A 164 5.21 3.73 -17.79
CA VAL A 164 4.91 2.64 -18.73
C VAL A 164 6.20 1.94 -19.18
N ALA A 165 7.24 2.69 -19.51
CA ALA A 165 8.55 2.11 -19.85
C ALA A 165 9.16 1.32 -18.68
N GLN A 166 8.93 1.74 -17.43
CA GLN A 166 9.33 0.95 -16.26
C GLN A 166 8.49 -0.32 -16.13
N ALA A 167 7.18 -0.25 -16.32
CA ALA A 167 6.30 -1.41 -16.27
C ALA A 167 6.69 -2.48 -17.30
N HIS A 168 7.10 -2.07 -18.52
CA HIS A 168 7.66 -3.00 -19.51
C HIS A 168 8.89 -3.76 -19.00
N ARG A 169 9.77 -3.10 -18.23
CA ARG A 169 10.95 -3.75 -17.64
C ARG A 169 10.58 -4.69 -16.49
N LEU A 170 9.52 -4.38 -15.76
CA LEU A 170 9.02 -5.21 -14.67
C LEU A 170 8.26 -6.45 -15.18
N ASP A 171 7.62 -6.39 -16.34
CA ASP A 171 6.85 -7.47 -16.97
C ASP A 171 7.74 -8.47 -17.73
N LYS A 172 8.64 -9.17 -17.01
CA LYS A 172 9.61 -10.11 -17.60
C LYS A 172 8.93 -11.23 -18.39
N GLU A 173 7.75 -11.66 -17.95
CA GLU A 173 6.96 -12.74 -18.55
C GLU A 173 6.04 -12.26 -19.69
N GLY A 174 5.92 -10.95 -19.89
CA GLY A 174 5.09 -10.36 -20.95
C GLY A 174 3.58 -10.51 -20.73
N HIS A 175 3.13 -10.66 -19.49
CA HIS A 175 1.70 -10.86 -19.16
C HIS A 175 0.84 -9.64 -19.50
N TYR A 176 1.42 -8.44 -19.50
CA TYR A 176 0.74 -7.17 -19.77
C TYR A 176 1.23 -6.49 -21.05
N LEU A 177 2.10 -7.12 -21.84
CA LEU A 177 2.72 -6.51 -23.02
C LEU A 177 1.72 -5.83 -23.97
N GLN A 178 0.64 -6.54 -24.33
CA GLN A 178 -0.41 -5.99 -25.20
C GLN A 178 -1.08 -4.76 -24.57
N TYR A 179 -1.42 -4.86 -23.28
CA TYR A 179 -2.07 -3.77 -22.55
C TYR A 179 -1.16 -2.54 -22.45
N LEU A 180 0.11 -2.73 -22.11
CA LEU A 180 1.09 -1.64 -21.98
C LEU A 180 1.30 -0.91 -23.30
N ASN A 181 1.43 -1.63 -24.42
CA ASN A 181 1.56 -1.03 -25.75
C ASN A 181 0.33 -0.17 -26.11
N GLN A 182 -0.87 -0.72 -25.90
CA GLN A 182 -2.12 0.00 -26.18
C GLN A 182 -2.26 1.25 -25.29
N PHE A 183 -1.95 1.14 -24.00
CA PHE A 183 -2.02 2.28 -23.10
C PHE A 183 -0.98 3.34 -23.47
N GLU A 184 0.25 2.96 -23.86
CA GLU A 184 1.26 3.88 -24.35
C GLU A 184 0.78 4.68 -25.56
N GLU A 185 0.19 4.00 -26.55
CA GLU A 185 -0.39 4.62 -27.75
C GLU A 185 -1.46 5.65 -27.39
N LYS A 186 -2.38 5.29 -26.48
CA LYS A 186 -3.43 6.21 -25.98
C LYS A 186 -2.84 7.47 -25.35
N VAL A 187 -1.83 7.32 -24.49
CA VAL A 187 -1.16 8.46 -23.83
C VAL A 187 -0.48 9.36 -24.87
N ARG A 188 0.18 8.78 -25.88
CA ARG A 188 0.82 9.55 -26.96
C ARG A 188 -0.21 10.30 -27.82
N GLU A 189 -1.34 9.67 -28.15
CA GLU A 189 -2.42 10.31 -28.89
C GLU A 189 -3.06 11.46 -28.09
N TYR A 190 -3.29 11.27 -26.78
CA TYR A 190 -3.78 12.33 -25.92
C TYR A 190 -2.79 13.50 -25.83
N LEU A 191 -1.50 13.23 -25.66
CA LEU A 191 -0.45 14.25 -25.64
C LEU A 191 -0.42 15.06 -26.94
N LYS A 192 -0.57 14.40 -28.09
CA LYS A 192 -0.66 15.10 -29.40
C LYS A 192 -1.86 16.05 -29.43
N ARG A 193 -3.03 15.60 -28.97
CA ARG A 193 -4.25 16.42 -28.91
C ARG A 193 -4.13 17.61 -27.96
N LEU A 194 -3.31 17.53 -26.92
CA LEU A 194 -3.01 18.67 -26.05
C LEU A 194 -2.16 19.72 -26.77
N SER A 195 -1.17 19.29 -27.56
CA SER A 195 -0.30 20.20 -28.31
C SER A 195 -0.97 20.92 -29.50
N GLU A 196 -2.12 20.41 -29.94
CA GLU A 196 -2.91 20.98 -31.05
C GLU A 196 -3.97 21.99 -30.57
N LYS A 197 -4.10 22.21 -29.25
CA LYS A 197 -4.99 23.20 -28.64
C LYS A 197 -4.28 24.52 -28.39
#